data_AF-A0A2N1R6J4-F1
#
_entry.id   AF-A0A2N1R6J4-F1
#
_cell.length_a   1.000
_cell.length_b   1.000
_cell.length_c   1.000
_cell.angle_alpha   90.00
_cell.angle_beta   90.00
_cell.angle_gamma   90.00
#
_symmetry.space_group_name_H-M   'P 1'
#
loop_
_entity.id
_entity.type
_entity.pdbx_description
1 polymer ?
#
loop_
_entity_poly.entity_id
_entity_poly.type
_entity_poly.pdbx_seq_one_letter_code
_entity_poly.pdbx_strand_id
1 'polypeptide(L)'
;GHLPGGAHRNRRYYEPRIRFDAGLDEAFRSLFFVPETSGGLLAAIPDGEATGCLEDLLSAGLVAAVVGTVTERGTGLAMHVEDVAG
;
A
#
# COMPACT_ATOMS: atom_id res chain seq x y z
N GLY A 1 7.25 -6.61 17.99
CA GLY A 1 5.78 -6.66 18.15
C GLY A 1 5.27 -8.04 17.81
N HIS A 2 4.05 -8.40 18.21
CA HIS A 2 3.41 -9.66 17.85
C HIS A 2 2.40 -9.43 16.72
N LEU A 3 2.51 -10.17 15.62
CA LEU A 3 1.57 -10.10 14.52
C LEU A 3 0.36 -11.01 14.80
N PRO A 4 -0.87 -10.60 14.50
CA PRO A 4 -2.04 -11.45 14.69
C PRO A 4 -2.00 -12.65 13.74
N GLY A 5 -2.68 -13.75 14.11
CA GLY A 5 -2.76 -14.95 13.26
C GLY A 5 -3.30 -14.69 11.84
N GLY A 6 -4.14 -13.66 11.68
CA GLY A 6 -4.59 -13.19 10.37
C GLY A 6 -3.45 -12.66 9.49
N ALA A 7 -2.49 -11.94 10.08
CA ALA A 7 -1.35 -11.39 9.34
C ALA A 7 -0.44 -12.48 8.79
N HIS A 8 -0.22 -13.55 9.56
CA HIS A 8 0.55 -14.69 9.07
C HIS A 8 -0.10 -15.38 7.86
N ARG A 9 -1.43 -15.51 7.87
CA ARG A 9 -2.18 -16.06 6.72
C ARG A 9 -2.10 -15.15 5.50
N ASN A 10 -2.27 -13.85 5.70
CA ASN A 10 -2.14 -12.85 4.65
C ASN A 10 -0.74 -12.87 4.03
N ARG A 11 0.31 -12.86 4.86
CA ARG A 11 1.69 -12.94 4.41
C ARG A 11 1.95 -14.16 3.53
N ARG A 12 1.60 -15.36 4.02
CA ARG A 12 1.78 -16.60 3.26
C ARG A 12 1.11 -16.55 1.88
N TYR A 13 -0.02 -15.85 1.75
CA TYR A 13 -0.76 -15.77 0.49
C TYR A 13 -0.24 -14.66 -0.44
N TYR A 14 0.13 -13.49 0.09
CA TYR A 14 0.46 -12.31 -0.70
C TYR A 14 1.96 -12.13 -0.93
N GLU A 15 2.82 -12.53 0.00
CA GLU A 15 4.28 -12.33 -0.07
C GLU A 15 4.92 -12.79 -1.39
N PRO A 16 4.55 -13.95 -2.00
CA PRO A 16 5.11 -14.35 -3.29
C PRO A 16 4.76 -13.44 -4.47
N ARG A 17 3.83 -12.48 -4.29
CA ARG A 17 3.32 -11.57 -5.32
C ARG A 17 3.75 -10.12 -5.09
N ILE A 18 4.53 -9.84 -4.04
CA ILE A 18 4.97 -8.49 -3.67
C ILE A 18 6.50 -8.48 -3.62
N ARG A 19 7.12 -7.45 -4.20
CA ARG A 19 8.54 -7.16 -3.99
C ARG A 19 8.70 -5.96 -3.08
N PHE A 20 9.62 -6.07 -2.12
CA PHE A 20 10.05 -4.96 -1.29
C PHE A 20 11.50 -4.64 -1.62
N ASP A 21 11.85 -3.36 -1.66
CA ASP A 21 13.24 -2.95 -1.75
C ASP A 21 14.03 -3.37 -0.50
N ALA A 22 15.34 -3.56 -0.69
CA ALA A 22 16.21 -4.13 0.34
C ALA A 22 16.32 -3.25 1.60
N GLY A 23 16.18 -1.93 1.45
CA GLY A 23 16.25 -0.96 2.56
C GLY A 23 15.06 -1.00 3.51
N LEU A 24 13.92 -1.54 3.08
CA LEU A 24 12.73 -1.67 3.92
C LEU A 24 12.91 -2.81 4.93
N ASP A 25 12.87 -2.51 6.22
CA ASP A 25 13.05 -3.51 7.27
C ASP A 25 11.83 -4.46 7.41
N GLU A 26 12.03 -5.53 8.18
CA GLU A 26 11.00 -6.54 8.40
C GLU A 26 9.77 -6.02 9.16
N ALA A 27 9.95 -5.00 10.02
CA ALA A 27 8.86 -4.40 10.76
C ALA A 27 7.93 -3.63 9.81
N PHE A 28 8.50 -2.85 8.89
CA PHE A 28 7.76 -2.13 7.86
C PHE A 28 7.07 -3.10 6.89
N ARG A 29 7.80 -4.09 6.36
CA ARG A 29 7.24 -5.12 5.47
C ARG A 29 6.05 -5.84 6.09
N SER A 30 6.13 -6.12 7.38
CA SER A 30 5.06 -6.80 8.13
C SER A 30 3.74 -6.03 8.15
N LEU A 31 3.75 -4.69 8.04
CA LEU A 31 2.54 -3.87 8.06
C LEU A 31 1.60 -4.18 6.89
N PHE A 32 2.14 -4.55 5.73
CA PHE A 32 1.36 -4.88 4.51
C PHE A 32 0.47 -6.12 4.65
N PHE A 33 0.66 -6.89 5.72
CA PHE A 33 -0.09 -8.12 5.93
C PHE A 33 -1.06 -8.04 7.11
N VAL A 34 -1.00 -6.97 7.92
CA VAL A 34 -1.88 -6.82 9.08
C VAL A 34 -3.34 -6.67 8.60
N PRO A 35 -4.28 -7.48 9.12
CA PRO A 35 -5.69 -7.29 8.82
C PRO A 35 -6.17 -5.97 9.41
N GLU A 36 -6.96 -5.23 8.66
CA GLU A 36 -7.56 -3.98 9.10
C GLU A 36 -9.06 -4.18 9.38
N THR A 37 -9.53 -3.70 10.53
CA THR A 37 -10.96 -3.63 10.87
C THR A 37 -11.48 -2.22 10.67
N SER A 38 -12.55 -2.05 9.89
CA SER A 38 -13.16 -0.73 9.59
C SER A 38 -12.18 0.24 8.94
N GLY A 39 -11.57 -0.24 7.87
CA GLY A 39 -10.47 0.45 7.25
C GLY A 39 -10.78 1.71 6.48
N GLY A 40 -9.70 2.34 6.01
CA GLY A 40 -9.78 3.43 5.04
C GLY A 40 -10.28 2.99 3.67
N LEU A 41 -10.51 3.98 2.79
CA LEU A 41 -10.80 3.72 1.39
C LEU A 41 -9.51 3.71 0.57
N LEU A 42 -9.38 2.76 -0.35
CA LEU A 42 -8.34 2.72 -1.37
C LEU A 42 -9.02 2.83 -2.75
N ALA A 43 -8.62 3.83 -3.53
CA ALA A 43 -9.19 4.10 -4.85
C ALA A 43 -8.09 4.33 -5.89
N ALA A 44 -8.36 3.94 -7.14
CA ALA A 44 -7.55 4.29 -8.29
C ALA A 44 -8.18 5.50 -8.98
N ILE A 45 -7.43 6.59 -9.09
CA ILE A 45 -7.85 7.85 -9.71
C ILE A 45 -7.00 8.07 -10.96
N PRO A 46 -7.57 8.57 -12.08
CA PRO A 46 -6.76 8.97 -13.24
C PRO A 46 -5.65 9.94 -12.84
N ASP A 47 -4.47 9.79 -13.44
CA ASP A 47 -3.27 10.55 -13.06
C ASP A 47 -3.49 12.08 -13.09
N GLY A 48 -4.17 12.58 -14.12
CA GLY A 48 -4.50 14.00 -14.25
C GLY A 48 -5.53 14.54 -13.25
N GLU A 49 -6.20 13.67 -12.48
CA GLU A 49 -7.23 14.03 -11.50
C GLU A 49 -6.77 13.78 -10.05
N ALA A 50 -5.69 13.01 -9.85
CA ALA A 50 -5.26 12.56 -8.53
C ALA A 50 -4.92 13.71 -7.56
N THR A 51 -4.20 14.73 -8.05
CA THR A 51 -3.84 15.90 -7.24
C THR A 51 -5.06 16.71 -6.80
N GLY A 52 -5.99 17.00 -7.72
CA GLY A 52 -7.21 17.75 -7.39
C GLY A 52 -8.11 16.98 -6.41
N CYS A 53 -8.26 15.66 -6.62
CA CYS A 53 -9.00 14.80 -5.69
C CYS A 53 -8.38 14.80 -4.29
N LEU A 54 -7.06 14.73 -4.18
CA LEU A 54 -6.36 14.82 -2.89
C LEU A 54 -6.62 16.17 -2.20
N GLU A 55 -6.49 17.28 -2.94
CA GLU A 55 -6.74 18.62 -2.42
C GLU A 55 -8.17 18.80 -1.90
N ASP A 56 -9.17 18.29 -2.63
CA ASP A 56 -10.58 18.32 -2.22
C ASP A 56 -10.82 17.53 -0.93
N LEU A 57 -10.25 16.32 -0.82
CA LEU A 57 -10.37 15.48 0.37
C LEU A 57 -9.73 16.16 1.60
N LEU A 58 -8.52 16.71 1.44
CA LEU A 58 -7.83 17.43 2.51
C LEU A 58 -8.60 18.70 2.91
N SER A 59 -9.15 19.44 1.94
CA SER A 59 -9.95 20.65 2.19
C SER A 59 -11.28 20.35 2.90
N ALA A 60 -11.85 19.16 2.66
CA ALA A 60 -12.99 18.63 3.40
C ALA A 60 -12.64 18.15 4.83
N GLY A 61 -11.37 18.25 5.24
CA GLY A 61 -10.89 17.83 6.56
C GLY A 61 -10.67 16.32 6.71
N LEU A 62 -10.59 15.59 5.60
CA LEU A 62 -10.30 14.16 5.60
C LEU A 62 -8.79 13.91 5.57
N VAL A 63 -8.35 12.80 6.17
CA VAL A 63 -6.98 12.31 6.04
C VAL A 63 -6.90 11.48 4.76
N ALA A 64 -6.08 11.94 3.81
CA ALA A 64 -5.89 11.27 2.53
C ALA A 64 -4.43 11.37 2.08
N ALA A 65 -3.98 10.40 1.29
CA ALA A 65 -2.64 10.36 0.73
C ALA A 65 -2.65 9.60 -0.61
N VAL A 66 -1.80 10.03 -1.53
CA VAL A 66 -1.43 9.20 -2.69
C VAL A 66 -0.36 8.22 -2.22
N VAL A 67 -0.67 6.92 -2.29
CA VAL A 67 0.19 5.84 -1.74
C VAL A 67 0.93 5.04 -2.81
N GLY A 68 0.79 5.41 -4.08
CA GLY A 68 1.46 4.76 -5.20
C GLY A 68 0.76 5.00 -6.53
N THR A 69 1.21 4.30 -7.56
CA THR A 69 0.65 4.37 -8.92
C THR A 69 0.25 2.98 -9.41
N VAL A 70 -0.73 2.92 -10.30
CA VAL A 70 -1.10 1.69 -11.01
C VAL A 70 -0.43 1.72 -12.38
N THR A 71 0.30 0.65 -12.70
CA THR A 71 0.97 0.49 -13.98
C THR A 71 0.20 -0.46 -14.90
N GLU A 72 0.60 -0.53 -16.17
CA GLU A 72 0.10 -1.57 -17.06
C GLU A 72 0.38 -2.97 -16.51
N ARG A 73 -0.49 -3.93 -16.85
CA ARG A 73 -0.33 -5.31 -16.43
C ARG A 73 0.95 -5.91 -17.04
N GLY A 74 1.97 -6.08 -16.21
CA GLY A 74 3.17 -6.84 -16.56
C GLY A 74 3.00 -8.36 -16.37
N THR A 75 4.05 -9.12 -16.72
CA THR A 75 4.18 -10.56 -16.42
C THR A 75 4.75 -10.83 -15.02
N GLY A 76 5.07 -9.76 -14.28
CA GLY A 76 5.77 -9.81 -13.00
C GLY A 76 4.85 -9.85 -11.79
N LEU A 77 5.36 -9.31 -10.69
CA LEU A 77 4.69 -9.25 -9.39
C LEU A 77 3.51 -8.28 -9.41
N ALA A 78 2.55 -8.47 -8.50
CA ALA A 78 1.35 -7.65 -8.42
C ALA A 78 1.61 -6.27 -7.80
N MET A 79 2.67 -6.14 -7.00
CA MET A 79 3.04 -4.91 -6.32
C MET A 79 4.56 -4.88 -6.11
N HIS A 80 5.14 -3.69 -6.22
CA HIS A 80 6.50 -3.39 -5.81
C HIS A 80 6.44 -2.19 -4.85
N VAL A 81 7.05 -2.36 -3.68
CA VAL A 81 7.15 -1.34 -2.64
C VAL A 81 8.57 -0.78 -2.64
N GLU A 82 8.64 0.51 -2.96
CA GLU A 82 9.89 1.25 -3.10
C GLU A 82 10.35 1.86 -1.78
N ASP A 83 11.66 1.87 -1.56
CA ASP A 83 12.26 2.68 -0.50
C ASP A 83 12.54 4.10 -1.01
N VAL A 84 11.58 5.00 -0.79
CA VAL A 84 11.66 6.40 -1.24
C VAL A 84 12.43 7.30 -0.27
N ALA A 85 12.91 6.76 0.85
CA ALA A 85 13.68 7.50 1.85
C ALA A 85 15.20 7.37 1.67
N GLY A 86 15.65 6.67 0.62
CA GLY A 86 17.06 6.47 0.25
C GLY A 86 17.72 7.70 -0.37
#